data_AF-A0A2G2F385-F1
#
_entry.id   AF-A0A2G2F385-F1
#
_cell.length_a   1.000
_cell.length_b   1.000
_cell.length_c   1.000
_cell.angle_alpha   90.00
_cell.angle_beta   90.00
_cell.angle_gamma   90.00
#
_symmetry.space_group_name_H-M   'P 1'
#
loop_
_entity.id
_entity.type
_entity.pdbx_description
1 polymer ?
#
loop_
_entity_poly.entity_id
_entity_poly.type
_entity_poly.pdbx_seq_one_letter_code
_entity_poly.pdbx_strand_id
1 'polypeptide(L)'
;MEGFSEYAISSLSGVKFEYFESPFLKLIYILLLVVTIGFLSALNRNELVSENRKNKSVLAFLFITISSTLIGLGIHIYSVVDVILSEQSMMDLEGNYVLYFITDYFLMIGFIIGGFRFLRPTIHQN
;
A
#
# COMPACT_ATOMS: atom_id res chain seq x y z
N MET A 1 1.88 12.09 0.81
CA MET A 1 2.92 12.81 0.05
C MET A 1 2.98 12.14 -1.31
N GLU A 2 1.99 12.41 -2.15
CA GLU A 2 1.88 11.81 -3.48
C GLU A 2 2.48 12.78 -4.50
N GLY A 3 3.12 12.23 -5.53
CA GLY A 3 3.94 12.96 -6.49
C GLY A 3 5.40 13.12 -6.09
N PHE A 4 5.91 12.56 -4.98
CA PHE A 4 7.33 12.72 -4.63
C PHE A 4 8.26 12.06 -5.67
N SER A 5 7.93 10.85 -6.13
CA SER A 5 8.67 10.15 -7.19
C SER A 5 8.63 10.94 -8.49
N GLU A 6 7.45 11.36 -8.91
CA GLU A 6 7.20 12.08 -10.15
C GLU A 6 7.81 13.48 -10.13
N TYR A 7 7.77 14.17 -8.99
CA TYR A 7 8.40 15.48 -8.78
C TYR A 7 9.92 15.37 -8.66
N ALA A 8 10.45 14.35 -8.00
CA ALA A 8 11.88 14.09 -7.94
C ALA A 8 12.43 13.76 -9.32
N ILE A 9 11.71 12.93 -10.09
CA ILE A 9 12.11 12.52 -11.43
C ILE A 9 11.93 13.67 -12.44
N SER A 10 10.83 14.42 -12.35
CA SER A 10 10.61 15.70 -13.05
C SER A 10 11.74 16.70 -12.82
N SER A 11 12.12 16.89 -11.56
CA SER A 11 13.22 17.75 -11.15
C SER A 11 14.57 17.31 -11.71
N LEU A 12 14.80 15.99 -11.85
CA LEU A 12 16.05 15.44 -12.35
C LEU A 12 16.11 15.42 -13.89
N SER A 13 14.95 15.32 -14.56
CA SER A 13 14.85 15.15 -16.02
C SER A 13 14.49 16.44 -16.77
N GLY A 14 14.02 17.48 -16.08
CA GLY A 14 13.69 18.79 -16.68
C GLY A 14 12.36 18.83 -17.45
N VAL A 15 11.50 17.83 -17.29
CA VAL A 15 10.21 17.71 -17.99
C VAL A 15 9.07 18.24 -17.11
N LYS A 16 8.13 19.01 -17.67
CA LYS A 16 6.94 19.51 -16.96
C LYS A 16 5.80 18.48 -17.04
N PHE A 17 5.21 18.17 -15.89
CA PHE A 17 4.16 17.15 -15.72
C PHE A 17 2.84 17.79 -15.27
N GLU A 18 1.72 17.34 -15.83
CA GLU A 18 0.37 17.63 -15.35
C GLU A 18 -0.33 16.31 -14.99
N TYR A 19 -0.80 16.21 -13.75
CA TYR A 19 -1.33 14.98 -13.16
C TYR A 19 -2.85 15.04 -13.11
N PHE A 20 -3.54 14.00 -13.57
CA PHE A 20 -4.99 13.83 -13.35
C PHE A 20 -5.24 12.89 -12.16
N GLU A 21 -5.47 13.47 -10.97
CA GLU A 21 -5.84 12.72 -9.76
C GLU A 21 -7.22 12.05 -9.94
N SER A 22 -7.29 10.71 -9.85
CA SER A 22 -8.56 10.00 -9.68
C SER A 22 -8.97 9.98 -8.20
N PRO A 23 -10.13 10.55 -7.82
CA PRO A 23 -10.55 10.69 -6.41
C PRO A 23 -10.92 9.36 -5.72
N PHE A 24 -11.06 8.26 -6.46
CA PHE A 24 -11.53 6.97 -5.94
C PHE A 24 -10.57 6.33 -4.93
N LEU A 25 -9.25 6.53 -5.05
CA LEU A 25 -8.29 5.85 -4.19
C LEU A 25 -8.16 6.42 -2.79
N LYS A 26 -8.47 7.71 -2.61
CA LYS A 26 -8.48 8.33 -1.27
C LYS A 26 -9.47 7.62 -0.32
N LEU A 27 -10.53 7.02 -0.86
CA LEU A 27 -11.50 6.24 -0.09
C LEU A 27 -10.94 4.89 0.38
N ILE A 28 -10.02 4.26 -0.37
CA ILE A 28 -9.41 2.98 0.00
C ILE A 28 -8.59 3.13 1.27
N TYR A 29 -7.79 4.20 1.38
CA TYR A 29 -6.98 4.43 2.59
C TYR A 29 -7.86 4.66 3.84
N ILE A 30 -8.95 5.39 3.69
CA ILE A 30 -9.93 5.60 4.78
C ILE A 30 -10.55 4.26 5.19
N LEU A 31 -10.95 3.44 4.21
CA LEU A 31 -11.51 2.12 4.47
C LEU A 31 -10.50 1.22 5.21
N LEU A 32 -9.26 1.15 4.74
CA LEU A 32 -8.20 0.36 5.38
C LEU A 32 -7.93 0.83 6.82
N LEU A 33 -7.97 2.14 7.08
CA LEU A 33 -7.84 2.69 8.42
C LEU A 33 -8.99 2.24 9.32
N VAL A 34 -10.24 2.36 8.87
CA VAL A 34 -11.42 1.92 9.64
C VAL A 34 -11.34 0.43 9.96
N VAL A 35 -10.98 -0.41 8.99
CA VAL A 35 -10.82 -1.86 9.20
C VAL A 35 -9.68 -2.15 10.18
N THR A 36 -8.56 -1.41 10.10
CA THR A 36 -7.44 -1.54 11.05
C THR A 36 -7.89 -1.24 12.48
N ILE A 37 -8.63 -0.16 12.70
CA ILE A 37 -9.20 0.18 14.01
C ILE A 37 -10.10 -0.95 14.51
N GLY A 38 -10.95 -1.50 13.63
CA GLY A 38 -11.80 -2.65 13.94
C GLY A 38 -11.00 -3.87 14.40
N PHE A 39 -9.93 -4.24 13.69
CA PHE A 39 -9.08 -5.36 14.08
C PHE A 39 -8.35 -5.12 15.41
N LEU A 40 -7.78 -3.93 15.62
CA LEU A 40 -7.08 -3.60 16.85
C LEU A 40 -8.04 -3.58 18.05
N SER A 41 -9.25 -3.04 17.87
CA SER A 41 -10.29 -3.06 18.90
C SER A 41 -10.70 -4.49 19.27
N ALA A 42 -10.94 -5.35 18.28
CA ALA A 42 -11.30 -6.75 18.49
C ALA A 42 -10.17 -7.54 19.17
N LEU A 43 -8.92 -7.32 18.76
CA LEU A 43 -7.75 -7.96 19.34
C LEU A 43 -7.54 -7.53 20.80
N ASN A 44 -7.71 -6.24 21.10
CA ASN A 44 -7.57 -5.72 22.46
C ASN A 44 -8.59 -6.33 23.42
N ARG A 45 -9.83 -6.51 22.97
CA ARG A 45 -10.93 -7.12 23.74
C ARG A 45 -10.77 -8.64 23.95
N ASN A 46 -9.86 -9.31 23.25
CA ASN A 46 -9.64 -10.74 23.46
C ASN A 46 -8.77 -10.98 24.71
N GLU A 47 -9.42 -11.40 25.80
CA GLU A 47 -8.76 -11.71 27.09
C GLU A 47 -8.07 -13.09 27.10
N LEU A 48 -8.40 -13.98 26.16
CA LEU A 48 -7.85 -15.34 26.06
C LEU A 48 -6.44 -15.37 25.48
N VAL A 49 -5.97 -14.25 24.92
CA VAL A 49 -4.67 -14.13 24.27
C VAL A 49 -3.76 -13.22 25.08
N SER A 50 -2.54 -13.68 25.33
CA SER A 50 -1.52 -12.87 26.01
C SER A 50 -1.12 -11.64 25.19
N GLU A 51 -0.82 -10.53 25.87
CA GLU A 51 -0.37 -9.29 25.24
C GLU A 51 0.83 -9.47 24.32
N ASN A 52 1.79 -10.33 24.71
CA ASN A 52 2.94 -10.64 23.87
C ASN A 52 2.52 -11.26 22.52
N ARG A 53 1.51 -12.14 22.52
CA ARG A 53 0.99 -12.75 21.29
C ARG A 53 0.19 -11.75 20.45
N LYS A 54 -0.60 -10.87 21.07
CA LYS A 54 -1.27 -9.76 20.37
C LYS A 54 -0.25 -8.88 19.65
N ASN A 55 0.78 -8.44 20.35
CA ASN A 55 1.85 -7.60 19.81
C ASN A 55 2.59 -8.30 18.65
N LYS A 56 2.93 -9.57 18.81
CA LYS A 56 3.58 -10.35 17.74
C LYS A 56 2.69 -10.45 16.49
N SER A 57 1.39 -10.66 16.65
CA SER A 57 0.43 -10.68 15.55
C SER A 57 0.30 -9.33 14.84
N VAL A 58 0.23 -8.23 15.59
CA VAL A 58 0.19 -6.87 15.03
C VAL A 58 1.46 -6.55 14.28
N LEU A 59 2.64 -6.85 14.85
CA LEU A 59 3.91 -6.62 14.17
C LEU A 59 4.04 -7.45 12.89
N ALA A 60 3.60 -8.71 12.89
CA ALA A 60 3.61 -9.53 11.68
C ALA A 60 2.66 -8.98 10.60
N PHE A 61 1.47 -8.50 10.99
CA PHE A 61 0.54 -7.82 10.10
C PHE A 61 1.12 -6.53 9.50
N LEU A 62 1.73 -5.68 10.33
CA LEU A 62 2.37 -4.45 9.87
C LEU A 62 3.53 -4.77 8.93
N PHE A 63 4.37 -5.73 9.29
CA PHE A 63 5.51 -6.14 8.48
C PHE A 63 5.10 -6.61 7.09
N ILE A 64 4.07 -7.46 6.98
CA ILE A 64 3.64 -7.96 5.66
C ILE A 64 2.94 -6.88 4.83
N THR A 65 2.19 -5.99 5.47
CA THR A 65 1.52 -4.86 4.79
C THR A 65 2.56 -3.88 4.25
N ILE A 66 3.54 -3.48 5.08
CA ILE A 66 4.61 -2.56 4.69
C ILE A 66 5.50 -3.19 3.61
N SER A 67 5.96 -4.43 3.81
CA SER A 67 6.85 -5.08 2.83
C SER A 67 6.17 -5.29 1.47
N SER A 68 4.89 -5.65 1.45
CA SER A 68 4.13 -5.74 0.19
C SER A 68 4.05 -4.37 -0.49
N THR A 69 3.72 -3.31 0.26
CA THR A 69 3.66 -1.95 -0.27
C THR A 69 5.00 -1.51 -0.85
N LEU A 70 6.12 -1.81 -0.18
CA LEU A 70 7.46 -1.50 -0.67
C LEU A 70 7.79 -2.25 -1.98
N ILE A 71 7.33 -3.49 -2.13
CA ILE A 71 7.48 -4.23 -3.39
C ILE A 71 6.68 -3.54 -4.50
N GLY A 72 5.43 -3.18 -4.26
CA GLY A 72 4.60 -2.45 -5.21
C GLY A 72 5.22 -1.12 -5.63
N LEU A 73 5.73 -0.35 -4.66
CA LEU A 73 6.45 0.90 -4.91
C LEU A 73 7.70 0.68 -5.77
N GLY A 74 8.48 -0.37 -5.50
CA GLY A 74 9.66 -0.71 -6.30
C GLY A 74 9.31 -1.00 -7.76
N ILE A 75 8.22 -1.75 -8.00
CA ILE A 75 7.72 -2.02 -9.35
C ILE A 75 7.25 -0.72 -10.02
N HIS A 76 6.50 0.11 -9.29
CA HIS A 76 6.02 1.39 -9.80
C HIS A 76 7.17 2.31 -10.24
N ILE A 77 8.17 2.50 -9.39
CA ILE A 77 9.37 3.31 -9.70
C ILE A 77 10.10 2.74 -10.92
N TYR A 78 10.28 1.42 -10.98
CA TYR A 78 10.92 0.78 -12.12
C TYR A 78 10.18 1.08 -13.43
N SER A 79 8.86 0.95 -13.44
CA SER A 79 8.04 1.22 -14.63
C SER A 79 8.04 2.71 -15.03
N VAL A 80 8.00 3.62 -14.06
CA VAL A 80 8.16 5.06 -14.27
C VAL A 80 9.49 5.38 -14.96
N VAL A 81 10.59 4.78 -14.46
CA VAL A 81 11.92 4.98 -15.04
C VAL A 81 12.01 4.41 -16.46
N ASP A 82 11.48 3.20 -16.67
CA ASP A 82 11.51 2.52 -17.97
C ASP A 82 10.76 3.33 -19.05
N VAL A 83 9.57 3.85 -18.73
CA VAL A 83 8.79 4.68 -19.67
C VAL A 83 9.49 5.99 -20.01
N ILE A 84 10.09 6.66 -19.02
CA ILE A 84 10.84 7.90 -19.26
C ILE A 84 12.04 7.65 -20.19
N LEU A 85 12.73 6.52 -20.02
CA LEU A 85 13.91 6.18 -20.80
C LEU A 85 13.57 5.69 -22.21
N SER A 86 12.44 5.02 -22.40
CA SER A 86 12.07 4.35 -23.66
C SER A 86 11.20 5.21 -24.58
N GLU A 87 10.21 5.91 -24.05
CA GLU A 87 9.16 6.56 -24.86
C GLU A 87 9.17 8.09 -24.76
N GLN A 88 9.92 8.68 -23.83
CA GLN A 88 9.92 10.12 -23.51
C GLN A 88 8.51 10.70 -23.23
N SER A 89 7.50 9.85 -23.07
CA SER A 89 6.08 10.19 -22.92
C SER A 89 5.53 9.44 -21.72
N MET A 90 5.13 10.18 -20.70
CA MET A 90 4.51 9.61 -19.48
C MET A 90 2.99 9.46 -19.60
N MET A 91 2.41 9.95 -20.70
CA MET A 91 0.99 9.77 -21.01
C MET A 91 0.64 8.29 -21.21
N ASP A 92 1.60 7.49 -21.68
CA ASP A 92 1.45 6.05 -21.88
C ASP A 92 1.50 5.26 -20.55
N LEU A 93 2.20 5.79 -19.53
CA LEU A 93 2.18 5.23 -18.17
C LEU A 93 0.85 5.52 -17.46
N GLU A 94 0.33 6.75 -17.60
CA GLU A 94 -0.98 7.13 -17.06
C GLU A 94 -2.14 6.35 -17.73
N GLY A 95 -1.98 6.01 -19.01
CA GLY A 95 -2.90 5.12 -19.73
C GLY A 95 -2.93 3.70 -19.19
N ASN A 96 -1.86 3.25 -18.51
CA ASN A 96 -1.77 1.92 -17.91
C ASN A 96 -2.22 1.95 -16.43
N TYR A 97 -3.54 1.96 -16.25
CA TYR A 97 -4.23 1.99 -14.96
C TYR A 97 -3.70 0.96 -13.95
N VAL A 98 -3.22 -0.21 -14.41
CA VAL A 98 -2.70 -1.27 -13.52
C VAL A 98 -1.35 -0.88 -12.93
N LEU A 99 -0.44 -0.36 -13.75
CA LEU A 99 0.89 0.08 -13.31
C LEU A 99 0.82 1.32 -12.43
N TYR A 100 -0.13 2.20 -12.74
CA TYR A 100 -0.36 3.41 -11.96
C TYR A 100 -0.79 3.09 -10.52
N PHE A 101 -1.66 2.11 -10.32
CA PHE A 101 -2.16 1.70 -8.99
C PHE A 101 -1.47 0.47 -8.40
N ILE A 102 -0.31 0.08 -8.93
CA ILE A 102 0.36 -1.15 -8.51
C ILE A 102 0.77 -1.11 -7.03
N THR A 103 1.22 0.04 -6.53
CA THR A 103 1.54 0.24 -5.12
C THR A 103 0.31 -0.01 -4.23
N ASP A 104 -0.86 0.46 -4.64
CA ASP A 104 -2.11 0.32 -3.90
C ASP A 104 -2.64 -1.10 -3.89
N TYR A 105 -2.54 -1.80 -5.03
CA TYR A 105 -2.90 -3.22 -5.09
C TYR A 105 -2.01 -4.04 -4.16
N PHE A 106 -0.71 -3.77 -4.14
CA PHE A 106 0.22 -4.45 -3.25
C PHE A 106 -0.03 -4.13 -1.77
N LEU A 107 -0.39 -2.89 -1.44
CA LEU A 107 -0.86 -2.52 -0.11
C LEU A 107 -2.08 -3.35 0.29
N MET A 108 -3.11 -3.40 -0.57
CA MET A 108 -4.34 -4.17 -0.30
C MET A 108 -4.06 -5.67 -0.14
N ILE A 109 -3.21 -6.25 -1.00
CA ILE A 109 -2.82 -7.66 -0.93
C ILE A 109 -2.11 -7.94 0.40
N GLY A 110 -1.11 -7.13 0.76
CA GLY A 110 -0.40 -7.26 2.03
C GLY A 110 -1.32 -7.14 3.24
N PHE A 111 -2.26 -6.18 3.19
CA PHE A 111 -3.27 -5.98 4.21
C PHE A 111 -4.19 -7.19 4.39
N ILE A 112 -4.73 -7.73 3.29
CA ILE A 112 -5.61 -8.90 3.31
C ILE A 112 -4.85 -10.11 3.85
N ILE A 113 -3.68 -10.43 3.30
CA ILE A 113 -2.87 -11.57 3.73
C ILE A 113 -2.52 -11.42 5.22
N GLY A 114 -2.05 -10.25 5.64
CA GLY A 114 -1.69 -10.01 7.03
C GLY A 114 -2.88 -10.12 7.97
N GLY A 115 -4.02 -9.56 7.60
CA GLY A 115 -5.26 -9.63 8.36
C GLY A 115 -5.73 -11.07 8.54
N PHE A 116 -5.78 -11.85 7.47
CA PHE A 116 -6.23 -13.24 7.52
C PHE A 116 -5.23 -14.17 8.19
N ARG A 117 -3.92 -13.95 8.01
CA ARG A 117 -2.88 -14.86 8.49
C ARG A 117 -2.47 -14.61 9.94
N PHE A 118 -2.46 -13.35 10.39
CA PHE A 118 -1.90 -12.98 11.69
C PHE A 118 -2.91 -12.37 12.66
N LEU A 119 -3.87 -11.57 12.19
CA LEU A 119 -4.85 -10.92 13.07
C LEU A 119 -6.07 -11.81 13.31
N ARG A 120 -6.73 -12.30 12.26
CA ARG A 120 -7.95 -13.11 12.35
C ARG A 120 -7.80 -14.33 13.27
N PRO A 121 -6.73 -15.14 13.18
CA PRO A 121 -6.60 -16.32 14.05
C PRO A 121 -6.43 -15.93 15.50
N THR A 122 -5.74 -14.82 15.79
CA THR A 122 -5.54 -14.33 17.15
C THR A 122 -6.80 -13.67 17.71
N ILE A 123 -7.62 -13.04 16.88
CA ILE A 123 -8.94 -12.51 17.28
C ILE A 123 -9.92 -13.65 17.61
N HIS A 124 -9.99 -14.68 16.76
CA HIS A 124 -10.96 -15.77 16.87
C HIS A 124 -10.38 -17.02 17.52
N GLN A 125 -9.36 -16.86 18.36
CA GLN A 125 -8.87 -17.97 19.14
C GLN A 125 -9.94 -18.39 20.15
N ASN A 126 -10.58 -19.52 19.86
CA ASN A 126 -11.32 -20.31 20.83
C ASN A 126 -10.33 -21.23 21.56
#